data_AF-A0AAI8VQ94-F1
#
_entry.id   AF-A0AAI8VQ94-F1
#
_cell.length_a   1.000
_cell.length_b   1.000
_cell.length_c   1.000
_cell.angle_alpha   90.00
_cell.angle_beta   90.00
_cell.angle_gamma   90.00
#
_symmetry.space_group_name_H-M   'P 1'
#
loop_
_entity.id
_entity.type
_entity.pdbx_description
1 polymer ?
#
loop_
_entity_poly.entity_id
_entity_poly.type
_entity_poly.pdbx_seq_one_letter_code
_entity_poly.pdbx_strand_id
1 'polypeptide(L)'
;MRKAWRAVKIYTADQSSDDCADAMVAGLFRSKGGESDLKLQASCRSITVPLDTFCRDSPNGRHFCSVQPVLGPRLSDWRSEIGTDSARVNDLCRQMVEGLRDLHQMGICHNDFRRQNILMKLQPGCLNDISEEDMRHSPR
;
A
#
# COMPACT_ATOMS: atom_id res chain seq x y z
N MET A 1 -8.54 -22.79 2.96
CA MET A 1 -7.99 -21.42 2.72
C MET A 1 -8.01 -20.66 4.02
N ARG A 2 -6.91 -20.00 4.41
CA ARG A 2 -6.87 -19.19 5.63
C ARG A 2 -7.41 -17.79 5.32
N LYS A 3 -8.40 -17.33 6.07
CA LYS A 3 -8.94 -15.96 5.95
C LYS A 3 -7.84 -14.95 6.29
N ALA A 4 -7.82 -13.82 5.61
CA ALA A 4 -6.86 -12.75 5.89
C ALA A 4 -7.48 -11.38 5.61
N TRP A 5 -7.27 -10.44 6.51
CA TRP A 5 -7.76 -9.07 6.36
C TRP A 5 -7.07 -8.34 5.21
N ARG A 6 -7.84 -7.50 4.52
CA ARG A 6 -7.39 -6.68 3.38
C ARG A 6 -7.96 -5.29 3.48
N ALA A 7 -7.19 -4.31 3.04
CA ALA A 7 -7.68 -2.96 2.82
C ALA A 7 -8.21 -2.88 1.38
N VAL A 8 -9.39 -2.29 1.19
CA VAL A 8 -9.95 -2.07 -0.14
C VAL A 8 -10.16 -0.57 -0.32
N LYS A 9 -9.42 0.01 -1.26
CA LYS A 9 -9.61 1.40 -1.68
C LYS A 9 -10.61 1.40 -2.83
N ILE A 10 -11.74 2.05 -2.63
CA ILE A 10 -12.80 2.20 -3.63
C ILE A 10 -12.77 3.65 -4.11
N TYR A 11 -12.50 3.84 -5.39
CA TYR A 11 -12.51 5.16 -6.01
C TYR A 11 -13.94 5.59 -6.34
N THR A 12 -14.19 6.89 -6.33
CA THR A 12 -15.44 7.44 -6.89
C THR A 12 -15.45 7.22 -8.41
N ALA A 13 -16.63 7.18 -9.01
CA ALA A 13 -16.75 6.81 -10.43
C ALA A 13 -16.02 7.79 -11.36
N ASP A 14 -16.02 9.07 -11.03
CA ASP A 14 -15.28 10.13 -11.74
C ASP A 14 -13.75 10.01 -11.62
N GLN A 15 -13.26 9.32 -10.58
CA GLN A 15 -11.83 9.05 -10.36
C GLN A 15 -11.38 7.66 -10.84
N SER A 16 -12.30 6.88 -11.42
CA SER A 16 -12.08 5.47 -11.77
C SER A 16 -11.57 5.27 -13.21
N SER A 17 -10.71 6.17 -13.70
CA SER A 17 -10.07 6.02 -15.01
C SER A 17 -8.94 5.00 -15.00
N ASP A 18 -8.64 4.44 -16.17
CA ASP A 18 -7.49 3.54 -16.36
C ASP A 18 -6.15 4.24 -16.10
N ASP A 19 -6.15 5.58 -16.13
CA ASP A 19 -5.00 6.44 -15.84
C ASP A 19 -4.87 6.80 -14.35
N CYS A 20 -5.70 6.25 -13.46
CA CYS A 20 -5.53 6.50 -12.04
C CYS A 20 -4.20 5.88 -11.52
N ALA A 21 -3.57 6.52 -10.54
CA ALA A 21 -2.22 6.15 -10.08
C ALA A 21 -2.10 4.67 -9.68
N ASP A 22 -3.11 4.13 -8.98
CA ASP A 22 -3.10 2.72 -8.56
C ASP A 22 -3.28 1.77 -9.76
N ALA A 23 -4.05 2.14 -10.78
CA ALA A 23 -4.23 1.35 -11.99
C ALA A 23 -2.94 1.32 -12.83
N MET A 24 -2.26 2.47 -12.97
CA MET A 24 -0.96 2.56 -13.65
C MET A 24 0.12 1.77 -12.92
N VAL A 25 0.22 1.89 -11.59
CA VAL A 25 1.16 1.11 -10.79
C VAL A 25 0.84 -0.38 -10.93
N ALA A 26 -0.41 -0.80 -10.75
CA ALA A 26 -0.78 -2.21 -10.93
C ALA A 26 -0.46 -2.73 -12.34
N GLY A 27 -0.70 -1.92 -13.38
CA GLY A 27 -0.35 -2.24 -14.77
C GLY A 27 1.16 -2.35 -15.01
N LEU A 28 1.97 -1.47 -14.41
CA LEU A 28 3.43 -1.52 -14.53
C LEU A 28 4.00 -2.77 -13.85
N PHE A 29 3.51 -3.11 -12.67
CA PHE A 29 3.95 -4.31 -11.95
C PHE A 29 3.51 -5.59 -12.69
N ARG A 30 2.30 -5.62 -13.27
CA ARG A 30 1.85 -6.74 -14.13
C ARG A 30 2.66 -6.87 -15.43
N SER A 31 2.94 -5.76 -16.11
CA SER A 31 3.67 -5.78 -17.40
C SER A 31 5.15 -6.11 -17.27
N LYS A 32 5.77 -5.78 -16.13
CA LYS A 32 7.14 -6.20 -15.79
C LYS A 32 7.20 -7.63 -15.22
N GLY A 33 6.05 -8.23 -14.89
CA GLY A 33 5.89 -9.56 -14.28
C GLY A 33 6.00 -10.73 -15.27
N GLY A 34 7.09 -10.81 -16.03
CA GLY A 34 7.58 -12.08 -16.60
C GLY A 34 8.35 -12.92 -15.57
N GLU A 35 8.79 -12.29 -14.47
CA GLU A 35 9.31 -12.94 -13.27
C GLU A 35 8.24 -12.86 -12.17
N SER A 36 8.00 -13.97 -11.46
CA SER A 36 6.91 -14.11 -10.49
C SER A 36 6.74 -12.89 -9.57
N ASP A 37 5.49 -12.46 -9.36
CA ASP A 37 5.09 -11.33 -8.49
C ASP A 37 5.81 -11.27 -7.13
N LEU A 38 6.25 -12.44 -6.64
CA LEU A 38 7.07 -12.60 -5.44
C LEU A 38 8.47 -11.98 -5.53
N LYS A 39 9.18 -12.07 -6.67
CA LYS A 39 10.52 -11.47 -6.86
C LYS A 39 10.46 -9.94 -6.89
N LEU A 40 9.43 -9.38 -7.53
CA LEU A 40 9.26 -7.94 -7.64
C LEU A 40 8.81 -7.33 -6.30
N GLN A 41 7.89 -7.98 -5.56
CA GLN A 41 7.59 -7.61 -4.18
C GLN A 41 8.78 -7.79 -3.23
N ALA A 42 9.62 -8.81 -3.44
CA ALA A 42 10.83 -8.99 -2.66
C ALA A 42 11.89 -7.91 -2.93
N SER A 43 11.90 -7.33 -4.12
CA SER A 43 12.81 -6.25 -4.52
C SER A 43 12.31 -4.89 -4.05
N CYS A 44 11.00 -4.62 -4.16
CA CYS A 44 10.37 -3.35 -3.77
C CYS A 44 9.79 -3.40 -2.34
N ARG A 45 10.59 -3.78 -1.34
CA ARG A 45 10.10 -4.00 0.04
C ARG A 45 9.49 -2.76 0.70
N SER A 46 9.86 -1.57 0.22
CA SER A 46 9.42 -0.27 0.74
C SER A 46 8.29 0.38 -0.07
N ILE A 47 7.74 -0.32 -1.07
CA ILE A 47 6.61 0.15 -1.89
C ILE A 47 5.44 -0.79 -1.67
N THR A 48 4.24 -0.24 -1.45
CA THR A 48 3.02 -1.04 -1.41
C THR A 48 2.46 -1.18 -2.81
N VAL A 49 2.35 -2.42 -3.28
CA VAL A 49 1.74 -2.77 -4.58
C VAL A 49 0.36 -3.38 -4.31
N PRO A 50 -0.68 -3.03 -5.09
CA PRO A 50 -1.96 -3.72 -5.02
C PRO A 50 -1.79 -5.23 -5.19
N LEU A 51 -2.47 -6.02 -4.36
CA LEU A 51 -2.52 -7.47 -4.43
C LEU A 51 -3.48 -7.94 -5.53
N ASP A 52 -4.54 -7.16 -5.75
CA ASP A 52 -5.55 -7.38 -6.77
C ASP A 52 -6.23 -6.06 -7.13
N THR A 53 -6.82 -5.97 -8.31
CA THR A 53 -7.56 -4.80 -8.78
C THR A 53 -8.79 -5.25 -9.57
N PHE A 54 -9.94 -4.64 -9.32
CA PHE A 54 -11.18 -4.95 -10.04
C PHE A 54 -12.07 -3.72 -10.21
N CYS A 55 -13.01 -3.78 -11.14
CA CYS A 55 -14.03 -2.75 -11.30
C CYS A 55 -15.40 -3.26 -10.84
N ARG A 56 -16.22 -2.38 -10.26
CA ARG A 56 -17.62 -2.66 -9.90
C ARG A 56 -18.54 -1.56 -10.39
N ASP A 57 -19.61 -1.98 -11.07
CA ASP A 57 -20.67 -1.08 -11.51
C ASP A 57 -21.70 -0.87 -10.39
N SER A 58 -22.19 0.36 -10.26
CA SER A 58 -23.24 0.77 -9.33
C SER A 58 -24.17 1.81 -9.97
N PRO A 59 -25.30 2.20 -9.33
CA PRO A 59 -26.12 3.31 -9.81
C PRO A 59 -25.35 4.63 -9.97
N ASN A 60 -24.23 4.80 -9.27
CA ASN A 60 -23.38 5.99 -9.32
C ASN A 60 -22.22 5.88 -10.34
N GLY A 61 -22.20 4.84 -11.17
CA GLY A 61 -21.19 4.60 -12.20
C GLY A 61 -20.25 3.43 -11.89
N ARG A 62 -19.16 3.35 -12.67
CA ARG A 62 -18.13 2.30 -12.53
C ARG A 62 -17.04 2.75 -11.57
N HIS A 63 -16.76 1.92 -10.57
CA HIS A 63 -15.76 2.18 -9.54
C HIS A 63 -14.55 1.26 -9.70
N PHE A 64 -13.36 1.84 -9.73
CA PHE A 64 -12.10 1.11 -9.62
C PHE A 64 -11.82 0.78 -8.16
N CYS A 65 -11.45 -0.47 -7.91
CA CYS A 65 -11.16 -1.00 -6.59
C CYS A 65 -9.76 -1.59 -6.55
N SER A 66 -8.96 -1.16 -5.57
CA SER A 66 -7.60 -1.65 -5.33
C SER A 66 -7.56 -2.42 -4.00
N VAL A 67 -7.16 -3.69 -4.05
CA VAL A 67 -7.01 -4.55 -2.87
C VAL A 67 -5.57 -4.51 -2.41
N GLN A 68 -5.34 -4.13 -1.15
CA GLN A 68 -4.01 -3.90 -0.59
C GLN A 68 -3.82 -4.71 0.71
N PRO A 69 -2.57 -4.98 1.11
CA PRO A 69 -2.32 -5.43 2.48
C PRO A 69 -2.83 -4.38 3.48
N VAL A 70 -3.29 -4.84 4.64
CA VAL A 70 -3.54 -3.92 5.75
C VAL A 70 -2.20 -3.41 6.26
N LEU A 71 -2.05 -2.09 6.30
CA LEU A 71 -0.87 -1.40 6.82
C LEU A 71 -1.22 -0.74 8.16
N GLY A 72 -0.19 -0.48 8.95
CA GLY A 72 -0.30 0.22 10.21
C GLY A 72 -0.41 1.73 10.03
N PRO A 73 -0.27 2.49 11.14
CA PRO A 73 -0.38 3.94 11.14
C PRO A 73 0.57 4.64 10.18
N ARG A 74 0.22 5.88 9.81
CA ARG A 74 1.10 6.75 9.03
C ARG A 74 2.29 7.18 9.88
N LEU A 75 3.40 7.46 9.22
CA LEU A 75 4.59 8.01 9.87
C LEU A 75 4.29 9.35 10.57
N SER A 76 3.33 10.13 10.05
CA SER A 76 2.87 11.37 10.72
C SER A 76 2.28 11.12 12.10
N ASP A 77 1.58 9.99 12.28
CA ASP A 77 0.80 9.68 13.46
C ASP A 77 1.65 8.90 14.48
N TRP A 78 2.69 8.23 13.99
CA TRP A 78 3.60 7.40 14.79
C TRP A 78 4.89 8.13 15.22
N ARG A 79 5.10 9.39 14.82
CA ARG A 79 6.41 10.07 15.01
C ARG A 79 6.85 10.14 16.47
N SER A 80 5.95 10.38 17.41
CA SER A 80 6.25 10.39 18.85
C SER A 80 6.75 9.03 19.35
N GLU A 81 6.25 7.94 18.77
CA GLU A 81 6.62 6.57 19.11
C GLU A 81 7.91 6.10 18.45
N ILE A 82 8.40 6.81 17.42
CA ILE A 82 9.73 6.57 16.81
C ILE A 82 10.87 7.04 17.73
N GLY A 83 10.57 7.91 18.69
CA GLY A 83 11.58 8.47 19.58
C GLY A 83 12.71 9.14 18.80
N THR A 84 13.85 9.32 19.46
CA THR A 84 15.04 9.96 18.90
C THR A 84 16.19 8.99 18.68
N ASP A 85 15.91 7.68 18.74
CA ASP A 85 16.92 6.66 18.49
C ASP A 85 17.46 6.78 17.05
N SER A 86 18.72 7.20 16.97
CA SER A 86 19.40 7.45 15.70
C SER A 86 19.45 6.22 14.80
N ALA A 87 19.56 5.01 15.36
CA ALA A 87 19.60 3.78 14.57
C ALA A 87 18.25 3.54 13.87
N ARG A 88 17.15 3.61 14.62
CA ARG A 88 15.80 3.46 14.05
C ARG A 88 15.46 4.55 13.03
N VAL A 89 15.86 5.80 13.28
CA VAL A 89 15.66 6.91 12.33
C VAL A 89 16.45 6.66 11.04
N ASN A 90 17.71 6.23 11.15
CA ASN A 90 18.53 5.91 9.98
C ASN A 90 17.93 4.77 9.15
N ASP A 91 17.43 3.72 9.80
CA ASP A 91 16.79 2.60 9.10
C ASP A 91 15.51 2.99 8.37
N LEU A 92 14.73 3.91 8.96
CA LEU A 92 13.54 4.44 8.30
C LEU A 92 13.91 5.30 7.09
N CYS A 93 14.88 6.22 7.25
CA CYS A 93 15.39 7.05 6.16
C CYS A 93 15.93 6.19 5.01
N ARG A 94 16.67 5.14 5.33
CA ARG A 94 17.20 4.18 4.35
C ARG A 94 16.06 3.51 3.58
N GLN A 95 15.05 2.97 4.26
CA GLN A 95 13.90 2.33 3.59
C GLN A 95 13.12 3.32 2.70
N MET A 96 12.96 4.57 3.13
CA MET A 96 12.31 5.62 2.35
C MET A 96 13.08 5.94 1.06
N VAL A 97 14.41 6.06 1.15
CA VAL A 97 15.28 6.32 0.00
C VAL A 97 15.35 5.12 -0.94
N GLU A 98 15.40 3.89 -0.41
CA GLU A 98 15.32 2.66 -1.21
C GLU A 98 14.00 2.59 -2.00
N GLY A 99 12.86 2.90 -1.37
CA GLY A 99 11.57 2.95 -2.06
C GLY A 99 11.52 4.00 -3.18
N LEU A 100 12.07 5.21 -2.93
CA LEU A 100 12.16 6.24 -3.97
C LEU A 100 13.08 5.82 -5.12
N ARG A 101 14.24 5.24 -4.82
CA ARG A 101 15.16 4.72 -5.83
C ARG A 101 14.45 3.70 -6.72
N ASP A 102 13.73 2.76 -6.13
CA ASP A 102 13.04 1.70 -6.87
C ASP A 102 11.92 2.27 -7.75
N LEU A 103 11.13 3.25 -7.26
CA LEU A 103 10.16 3.99 -8.08
C LEU A 103 10.82 4.71 -9.26
N HIS A 104 11.94 5.41 -9.01
CA HIS A 104 12.66 6.14 -10.06
C HIS A 104 13.28 5.19 -11.10
N GLN A 105 13.81 4.04 -10.69
CA GLN A 105 14.28 2.99 -11.62
C GLN A 105 13.14 2.43 -12.48
N MET A 106 11.91 2.49 -11.99
CA MET A 106 10.71 2.14 -12.74
C MET A 106 10.21 3.26 -13.66
N GLY A 107 10.79 4.45 -13.61
CA GLY A 107 10.32 5.63 -14.34
C GLY A 107 9.12 6.32 -13.68
N ILE A 108 8.83 6.02 -12.40
CA ILE A 108 7.72 6.59 -11.65
C ILE A 108 8.24 7.69 -10.71
N CYS A 109 7.66 8.88 -10.81
CA CYS A 109 7.76 9.90 -9.76
C CYS A 109 6.56 9.78 -8.81
N HIS A 110 6.81 9.70 -7.50
CA HIS A 110 5.72 9.62 -6.51
C HIS A 110 4.84 10.89 -6.46
N ASN A 111 5.42 12.06 -6.75
CA ASN A 111 4.80 13.40 -6.78
C ASN A 111 4.23 13.94 -5.45
N ASP A 112 3.84 13.06 -4.51
CA ASP A 112 3.37 13.45 -3.17
C ASP A 112 4.14 12.75 -2.04
N PHE A 113 5.48 12.81 -2.07
CA PHE A 113 6.33 12.10 -1.11
C PHE A 113 6.41 12.84 0.23
N ARG A 114 5.47 12.53 1.14
CA ARG A 114 5.33 13.16 2.46
C ARG A 114 5.01 12.12 3.53
N ARG A 115 5.20 12.48 4.80
CA ARG A 115 5.05 11.57 5.96
C ARG A 115 3.65 10.96 6.08
N GLN A 116 2.61 11.64 5.56
CA GLN A 116 1.24 11.13 5.53
C GLN A 116 1.05 9.94 4.57
N ASN A 117 1.95 9.79 3.58
CA ASN A 117 1.92 8.72 2.59
C ASN A 117 2.96 7.62 2.86
N ILE A 118 3.62 7.66 4.03
CA ILE A 118 4.51 6.60 4.50
C ILE A 118 3.77 5.84 5.60
N LEU A 119 3.50 4.56 5.38
CA LEU A 119 2.77 3.71 6.33
C LEU A 119 3.67 2.64 6.93
N MET A 120 3.41 2.26 8.17
CA MET A 120 4.14 1.19 8.85
C MET A 120 3.67 -0.18 8.38
N LYS A 121 4.60 -1.12 8.17
CA LYS A 121 4.24 -2.51 7.87
C LYS A 121 3.83 -3.23 9.16
N LEU A 122 2.71 -3.93 9.11
CA LEU A 122 2.25 -4.76 10.22
C LEU A 122 3.09 -6.04 10.34
N GLN A 123 3.27 -6.51 11.58
CA GLN A 123 3.92 -7.79 11.82
C GLN A 123 3.08 -8.93 11.23
N PRO A 124 3.71 -9.94 10.61
CA PRO A 124 2.99 -11.07 10.06
C PRO A 124 2.10 -11.74 11.13
N GLY A 125 0.81 -11.84 10.83
CA GLY A 125 -0.15 -12.53 11.68
C GLY A 125 -0.71 -11.74 12.85
N CYS A 126 -0.34 -10.46 13.03
CA CYS A 126 -0.89 -9.64 14.11
C CYS A 126 -2.40 -9.37 14.02
N LEU A 127 -3.03 -9.70 12.88
CA LEU A 127 -4.48 -9.56 12.67
C LEU A 127 -5.21 -10.91 12.57
N ASN A 128 -4.54 -12.06 12.79
CA ASN A 128 -5.19 -13.37 12.58
C ASN A 128 -6.34 -13.64 13.54
N ASP A 129 -6.24 -13.09 14.76
CA ASP A 129 -7.14 -13.39 15.87
C ASP A 129 -8.17 -12.26 16.09
N ILE A 130 -8.24 -11.29 15.15
CA ILE A 130 -9.22 -10.21 15.18
C ILE A 130 -10.55 -10.72 14.60
N SER A 131 -11.62 -10.61 15.39
CA SER A 131 -12.96 -10.98 14.96
C SER A 131 -13.54 -9.97 13.95
N GLU A 132 -14.57 -10.37 13.19
CA GLU A 132 -15.25 -9.44 12.29
C GLU A 132 -15.93 -8.29 13.05
N GLU A 133 -16.37 -8.54 14.29
CA GLU A 133 -16.98 -7.53 15.16
C GLU A 133 -15.95 -6.49 15.61
N ASP A 134 -14.78 -6.92 16.06
CA ASP A 134 -13.70 -6.01 16.47
C ASP A 134 -13.23 -5.14 15.29
N MET A 135 -13.13 -5.72 14.10
CA MET A 135 -12.73 -4.99 12.89
C MET A 135 -13.75 -3.92 12.48
N ARG A 136 -15.06 -4.17 12.66
CA ARG A 136 -16.12 -3.20 12.33
C ARG A 136 -16.10 -1.97 13.26
N HIS A 137 -15.64 -2.15 14.49
CA HIS A 137 -15.58 -1.09 15.50
C HIS A 137 -14.20 -0.41 15.57
N SER A 138 -13.28 -0.73 14.64
CA SER A 138 -12.00 -0.04 14.55
C SER A 138 -12.22 1.47 14.31
N PRO A 139 -11.57 2.36 15.08
CA PRO A 139 -11.72 3.80 14.89
C PRO A 139 -11.29 4.19 13.47
N ARG A 140 -12.13 4.99 12.80
CA ARG A 140 -11.90 5.49 11.43
C ARG A 140 -10.81 6.55 11.38
#